data_AF-A0AAV9D108-F1
#
_entry.id   AF-A0AAV9D108-F1
#
_cell.length_a   1.000
_cell.length_b   1.000
_cell.length_c   1.000
_cell.angle_alpha   90.00
_cell.angle_beta   90.00
_cell.angle_gamma   90.00
#
_symmetry.space_group_name_H-M   'P 1'
#
loop_
_entity.id
_entity.type
_entity.pdbx_description
1 polymer ?
#
loop_
_entity_poly.entity_id
_entity_poly.type
_entity_poly.pdbx_seq_one_letter_code
_entity_poly.pdbx_strand_id
1 'polypeptide(L)'
;METYEIKDMGLLLLLLFFFFFFSSSLCLGHRSVIDVEGGPESVVWVVQLSDLHFSVHYPERASEFKKLVGPALSMINPSLVFITGDLTAYLFSKEM
;
A
#
# COMPACT_ATOMS: atom_id res chain seq x y z
N MET A 1 -30.76 14.60 -25.48
CA MET A 1 -29.33 14.39 -25.73
C MET A 1 -28.49 14.26 -24.45
N GLU A 2 -29.10 14.19 -23.27
CA GLU A 2 -28.40 14.24 -21.97
C GLU A 2 -28.38 12.89 -21.21
N THR A 3 -29.08 11.87 -21.71
CA THR A 3 -29.18 10.57 -21.03
C THR A 3 -28.15 9.54 -21.49
N TYR A 4 -27.40 9.85 -22.55
CA TYR A 4 -26.35 8.99 -23.11
C TYR A 4 -25.04 9.17 -22.34
N GLU A 5 -24.66 10.42 -22.03
CA GLU A 5 -23.41 10.72 -21.29
C GLU A 5 -23.33 10.02 -19.92
N ILE A 6 -24.41 10.06 -19.13
CA ILE A 6 -24.42 9.46 -17.78
C ILE A 6 -24.37 7.93 -17.82
N LYS A 7 -25.01 7.31 -18.83
CA LYS A 7 -25.01 5.84 -19.00
C LYS A 7 -23.67 5.33 -19.50
N ASP A 8 -23.02 6.05 -20.41
CA ASP A 8 -21.71 5.70 -20.96
C ASP A 8 -20.61 5.83 -19.91
N MET A 9 -20.68 6.87 -19.06
CA MET A 9 -19.78 7.03 -17.92
C MET A 9 -20.01 5.99 -16.82
N GLY A 10 -21.27 5.62 -16.56
CA GLY A 10 -21.61 4.57 -15.59
C GLY A 10 -21.11 3.18 -16.00
N LEU A 11 -21.21 2.84 -17.30
CA LEU A 11 -20.68 1.60 -17.84
C LEU A 11 -19.15 1.56 -17.78
N LEU A 12 -18.49 2.67 -18.11
CA LEU A 12 -17.04 2.78 -17.99
C LEU A 12 -16.58 2.63 -16.54
N LEU A 13 -17.28 3.25 -15.59
CA LEU A 13 -17.00 3.10 -14.16
C LEU A 13 -17.19 1.66 -13.68
N LEU A 14 -18.24 0.98 -14.15
CA LEU A 14 -18.48 -0.44 -13.86
C LEU A 14 -17.37 -1.34 -14.42
N LEU A 15 -16.90 -1.07 -15.64
CA LEU A 15 -15.81 -1.81 -16.26
C LEU A 15 -14.47 -1.57 -15.56
N LEU A 16 -14.19 -0.33 -15.12
CA LEU A 16 -13.01 -0.01 -14.32
C LEU A 16 -13.06 -0.70 -12.95
N PHE A 17 -14.23 -0.72 -12.30
CA PHE A 17 -14.43 -1.42 -11.04
C PHE A 17 -14.20 -2.93 -11.21
N PHE A 18 -14.77 -3.52 -12.26
CA PHE A 18 -14.61 -4.95 -12.56
C PHE A 18 -13.16 -5.31 -12.90
N PHE A 19 -12.47 -4.47 -13.68
CA PHE A 19 -11.06 -4.66 -14.02
C PHE A 19 -10.15 -4.57 -12.79
N PHE A 20 -10.37 -3.58 -11.91
CA PHE A 20 -9.60 -3.44 -10.67
C PHE A 20 -9.83 -4.62 -9.72
N PHE A 21 -11.08 -5.08 -9.58
CA PHE A 21 -11.45 -6.19 -8.71
C PHE A 21 -10.94 -7.55 -9.24
N PHE A 22 -10.99 -7.76 -10.56
CA PHE A 22 -10.55 -9.01 -11.18
C PHE A 22 -9.02 -9.12 -11.28
N SER A 23 -8.32 -8.00 -11.56
CA SER A 23 -6.85 -7.96 -11.54
C SER A 23 -6.28 -8.31 -10.16
N SER A 24 -6.97 -7.90 -9.09
CA SER A 24 -6.63 -8.26 -7.70
C SER A 24 -6.73 -9.77 -7.42
N SER A 25 -7.56 -10.51 -8.18
CA SER A 25 -7.81 -11.95 -7.96
C SER A 25 -6.89 -12.88 -8.75
N LEU A 26 -6.14 -12.36 -9.74
CA LEU A 26 -5.20 -13.13 -10.57
C LEU A 26 -3.77 -13.16 -10.02
N CYS A 27 -3.56 -12.63 -8.80
CA CYS A 27 -2.30 -12.80 -8.11
C CYS A 27 -2.14 -14.26 -7.67
N LEU A 28 -1.40 -15.05 -8.45
CA LEU A 28 -0.79 -16.32 -8.01
C LEU A 28 0.29 -16.02 -6.95
N GLY A 29 -0.14 -15.43 -5.84
CA GLY A 29 0.69 -15.04 -4.72
C GLY A 29 0.76 -16.15 -3.69
N HIS A 30 1.94 -16.30 -3.10
CA HIS A 30 2.13 -17.10 -1.90
C HIS A 30 1.13 -16.65 -0.82
N ARG A 31 0.14 -17.49 -0.50
CA ARG A 31 -0.83 -17.20 0.56
C ARG A 31 -0.12 -17.31 1.91
N SER A 32 0.26 -16.16 2.47
CA SER A 32 0.66 -16.08 3.86
C SER A 32 -0.60 -15.94 4.73
N VAL A 33 -0.70 -16.76 5.78
CA VAL A 33 -1.74 -16.66 6.80
C VAL A 33 -1.08 -16.14 8.06
N ILE A 34 -1.60 -15.03 8.57
CA ILE A 34 -1.12 -14.43 9.82
C ILE A 34 -2.18 -14.75 10.88
N ASP A 35 -1.74 -15.37 11.97
CA ASP A 35 -2.59 -15.58 13.13
C ASP A 35 -2.70 -14.27 13.90
N VAL A 36 -3.92 -13.87 14.26
CA VAL A 36 -4.19 -12.56 14.86
C VAL A 36 -4.68 -12.77 16.28
N GLU A 37 -4.13 -12.01 17.22
CA GLU A 37 -4.53 -12.09 18.62
C GLU A 37 -5.97 -11.60 18.80
N GLY A 38 -6.80 -12.41 19.47
CA GLY A 38 -8.18 -12.05 19.81
C GLY A 38 -9.22 -13.11 19.46
N GLY A 39 -10.48 -12.80 19.75
CA GLY A 39 -11.64 -13.62 19.35
C GLY A 39 -12.19 -13.21 17.98
N PRO A 40 -13.19 -13.94 17.44
CA PRO A 40 -13.76 -13.66 16.12
C PRO A 40 -14.40 -12.27 15.97
N GLU A 41 -14.74 -11.61 17.09
CA GLU A 41 -15.28 -10.25 17.14
C GLU A 41 -14.18 -9.17 17.29
N SER A 42 -12.90 -9.55 17.24
CA SER A 42 -11.78 -8.62 17.38
C SER A 42 -11.57 -7.79 16.11
N VAL A 43 -11.00 -6.60 16.29
CA VAL A 43 -10.65 -5.68 15.20
C VAL A 43 -9.17 -5.86 14.86
N VAL A 44 -8.90 -6.08 13.58
CA VAL A 44 -7.53 -6.19 13.05
C VAL A 44 -7.10 -4.84 12.50
N TRP A 45 -6.02 -4.29 13.03
CA TRP A 45 -5.42 -3.05 12.53
C TRP A 45 -4.27 -3.38 11.59
N VAL A 46 -4.34 -2.81 10.39
CA VAL A 46 -3.29 -2.95 9.38
C VAL A 46 -2.76 -1.56 9.04
N VAL A 47 -1.44 -1.40 9.03
CA VAL A 47 -0.79 -0.15 8.61
C VAL A 47 -0.09 -0.39 7.28
N GLN A 48 -0.40 0.45 6.29
CA GLN A 48 0.29 0.45 5.01
C GLN A 48 1.21 1.67 4.92
N LEU A 49 2.47 1.41 4.57
CA LEU A 49 3.48 2.43 4.28
C LEU A 49 3.88 2.30 2.82
N SER A 50 3.92 3.42 2.10
CA SER A 50 4.29 3.44 0.69
C SER A 50 5.30 4.54 0.39
N ASP A 51 6.05 4.36 -0.69
CA ASP A 51 6.83 5.43 -1.35
C ASP A 51 7.86 6.10 -0.42
N LEU A 52 8.67 5.26 0.24
CA LEU A 52 9.63 5.71 1.24
C LEU A 52 10.84 6.45 0.62
N HIS A 53 11.24 6.05 -0.59
CA HIS A 53 12.35 6.65 -1.36
C HIS A 53 13.63 6.83 -0.54
N PHE A 54 14.03 5.82 0.22
CA PHE A 54 15.29 5.89 0.96
C PHE A 54 16.47 5.90 -0.01
N SER A 55 17.46 6.74 0.27
CA SER A 55 18.62 6.90 -0.60
C SER A 55 19.87 7.25 0.19
N VAL A 56 21.04 7.02 -0.42
CA VAL A 56 22.34 7.41 0.13
C VAL A 56 22.58 8.93 0.14
N HIS A 57 21.85 9.67 -0.69
CA HIS A 57 21.97 11.13 -0.77
C HIS A 57 21.20 11.86 0.31
N TYR A 58 20.13 11.23 0.83
CA TYR A 58 19.28 11.79 1.87
C TYR A 58 19.12 10.81 3.03
N PRO A 59 20.22 10.42 3.72
CA PRO A 59 20.17 9.43 4.81
C PRO A 59 19.34 9.92 6.01
N GLU A 60 19.16 11.23 6.16
CA GLU A 60 18.30 11.82 7.17
C GLU A 60 16.85 11.37 7.05
N ARG A 61 16.35 11.07 5.82
CA ARG A 61 14.97 10.57 5.63
C ARG A 61 14.73 9.24 6.33
N ALA A 62 15.71 8.34 6.32
CA ALA A 62 15.62 7.07 7.04
C ALA A 62 15.62 7.28 8.56
N SER A 63 16.42 8.24 9.05
CA SER A 63 16.48 8.61 10.46
C SER A 63 15.17 9.27 10.93
N GLU A 64 14.63 10.21 10.16
CA GLU A 64 13.36 10.88 10.44
C GLU A 64 12.18 9.92 10.35
N PHE A 65 12.15 9.05 9.35
CA PHE A 65 11.15 7.99 9.25
C PHE A 65 11.13 7.14 10.52
N LYS A 66 12.30 6.72 11.03
CA LYS A 66 12.37 5.94 12.27
C LYS A 66 11.85 6.72 13.49
N LYS A 67 12.17 8.02 13.56
CA LYS A 67 11.72 8.91 14.65
C LYS A 67 10.21 9.12 14.66
N LEU A 68 9.56 9.14 13.50
CA LEU A 68 8.13 9.41 13.38
C LEU A 68 7.30 8.12 13.34
N VAL A 69 7.66 7.20 12.43
CA VAL A 69 6.89 5.99 12.17
C VAL A 69 7.09 4.96 13.26
N GLY A 70 8.29 4.87 13.86
CA GLY A 70 8.54 3.94 14.98
C GLY A 70 7.54 4.14 16.14
N PRO A 71 7.48 5.35 16.74
CA PRO A 71 6.52 5.65 17.79
C PRO A 71 5.06 5.51 17.35
N ALA A 72 4.72 5.91 16.11
CA ALA A 72 3.37 5.77 15.59
C ALA A 72 2.93 4.31 15.49
N LEU A 73 3.80 3.42 14.99
CA LEU A 73 3.53 1.98 14.92
C LEU A 73 3.40 1.36 16.32
N SER A 74 4.22 1.78 17.28
CA SER A 74 4.08 1.34 18.67
C SER A 74 2.77 1.79 19.32
N MET A 75 2.29 2.98 18.98
CA MET A 75 1.01 3.50 19.47
C MET A 75 -0.19 2.76 18.87
N ILE A 76 -0.15 2.48 17.56
CA ILE A 76 -1.24 1.79 16.85
C ILE A 76 -1.25 0.30 17.19
N ASN A 77 -0.08 -0.29 17.43
CA ASN A 77 0.13 -1.73 17.64
C ASN A 77 -0.59 -2.61 16.59
N PRO A 78 -0.29 -2.43 15.29
CA PRO A 78 -1.00 -3.13 14.23
C PRO A 78 -0.61 -4.61 14.18
N SER A 79 -1.56 -5.44 13.77
CA SER A 79 -1.36 -6.87 13.53
C SER A 79 -0.50 -7.15 12.30
N LEU A 80 -0.43 -6.19 11.37
CA LEU A 80 0.33 -6.30 10.14
C LEU A 80 0.76 -4.92 9.64
N VAL A 81 2.01 -4.83 9.21
CA VAL A 81 2.54 -3.66 8.48
C VAL A 81 2.86 -4.09 7.06
N PHE A 82 2.19 -3.47 6.09
CA PHE A 82 2.50 -3.61 4.67
C PHE A 82 3.43 -2.49 4.22
N ILE A 83 4.54 -2.84 3.60
CA ILE A 83 5.45 -1.89 2.97
C ILE A 83 5.36 -2.09 1.46
N THR A 84 4.95 -1.05 0.73
CA THR A 84 4.68 -1.09 -0.71
C THR A 84 5.31 0.11 -1.44
N GLY A 85 5.21 0.16 -2.77
CA GLY A 85 5.74 1.26 -3.58
C GLY A 85 7.27 1.29 -3.66
N ASP A 86 7.85 2.47 -3.88
CA ASP A 86 9.30 2.63 -4.07
C ASP A 86 10.02 2.75 -2.72
N LEU A 87 10.54 1.61 -2.24
CA LEU A 87 11.25 1.54 -0.95
C LEU A 87 12.61 2.25 -1.00
N THR A 88 13.31 2.12 -2.10
CA THR A 88 14.69 2.63 -2.28
C THR A 88 14.81 3.36 -3.59
N ALA A 89 15.31 4.60 -3.54
CA ALA A 89 15.71 5.29 -4.75
C ALA A 89 17.07 4.73 -5.19
N TYR A 90 17.07 3.92 -6.25
CA TYR A 90 18.30 3.58 -6.95
C TYR A 90 18.80 4.81 -7.67
N LEU A 91 19.91 5.36 -7.18
CA LEU A 91 20.70 6.25 -8.01
C LEU A 91 21.39 5.41 -9.07
N PHE A 92 21.01 5.69 -10.32
CA PHE A 92 21.86 5.49 -11.47
C PHE A 92 23.22 6.14 -11.18
N SER A 93 24.14 5.39 -10.56
CA SER A 93 25.57 5.61 -10.74
C SER A 93 25.96 4.94 -12.04
N LYS A 94 25.54 5.52 -13.16
CA LYS A 94 26.24 5.36 -14.42
C LYS A 94 26.76 6.74 -14.76
N GLU A 95 28.08 6.83 -14.85
CA GLU A 95 28.89 8.02 -15.14
C GLU A 95 29.22 8.92 -13.94
N MET A 96 30.19 8.45 -13.15
CA MET A 96 31.47 9.15 -12.98
C MET A 96 32.62 8.17 -13.19
#